data_AF-A0A090R119-F1
#
_entry.id   AF-A0A090R119-F1
#
_cell.length_a   1.000
_cell.length_b   1.000
_cell.length_c   1.000
_cell.angle_alpha   90.00
_cell.angle_beta   90.00
_cell.angle_gamma   90.00
#
_symmetry.space_group_name_H-M   'P 1'
#
loop_
_entity.id
_entity.type
_entity.pdbx_description
1 polymer ?
#
loop_
_entity_poly.entity_id
_entity_poly.type
_entity_poly.pdbx_seq_one_letter_code
_entity_poly.pdbx_strand_id
1 'polypeptide(L)'
;MQERVGRHKKPFKLIKFRTMSVETKSVASHLASSASITKLGAFLRKTKIDELPQLINVLKGEMSLVGPRPNLFNQEELITERDALGVYDVLPGITGLAQINTIDMSTPKLLAETDKK
;
A
#
# COMPACT_ATOMS: atom_id res chain seq x y z
N MET A 1 -8.12 6.88 -7.31
CA MET A 1 -8.11 5.41 -7.31
C MET A 1 -6.75 4.95 -7.80
N GLN A 2 -6.20 3.90 -7.21
CA GLN A 2 -4.90 3.37 -7.59
C GLN A 2 -4.97 1.84 -7.64
N GLU A 3 -4.45 1.24 -8.69
CA GLU A 3 -4.44 -0.22 -8.82
C GLU A 3 -3.34 -0.84 -7.94
N ARG A 4 -3.66 -1.98 -7.33
CA ARG A 4 -2.83 -2.68 -6.35
C ARG A 4 -2.94 -4.19 -6.50
N VAL A 5 -1.90 -4.89 -6.05
CA VAL A 5 -1.91 -6.34 -5.93
C VAL A 5 -2.72 -6.71 -4.68
N GLY A 6 -3.79 -7.47 -4.87
CA GLY A 6 -4.66 -7.99 -3.81
C GLY A 6 -4.41 -9.47 -3.51
N ARG A 7 -5.35 -10.08 -2.79
CA ARG A 7 -5.35 -11.52 -2.48
C ARG A 7 -5.31 -12.35 -3.77
N HIS A 8 -4.54 -13.43 -3.77
CA HIS A 8 -4.29 -14.29 -4.93
C HIS A 8 -3.72 -13.53 -6.12
N LYS A 9 -2.96 -12.45 -5.83
CA LYS A 9 -2.41 -11.50 -6.82
C LYS A 9 -3.47 -10.86 -7.73
N LYS A 10 -4.76 -10.89 -7.35
CA LYS A 10 -5.83 -10.27 -8.12
C LYS A 10 -5.76 -8.75 -8.00
N PRO A 11 -5.82 -7.99 -9.12
CA PRO A 11 -5.83 -6.54 -9.06
C PRO A 11 -7.10 -6.01 -8.40
N PHE A 12 -6.97 -4.96 -7.60
CA PHE A 12 -8.11 -4.20 -7.08
C PHE A 12 -7.82 -2.70 -7.05
N LYS A 13 -8.88 -1.89 -6.99
CA LYS A 13 -8.78 -0.43 -6.96
C LYS A 13 -8.75 0.09 -5.52
N LEU A 14 -7.58 0.46 -5.04
CA LEU A 14 -7.39 1.14 -3.77
C LEU A 14 -7.99 2.56 -3.81
N ILE A 15 -8.90 2.84 -2.88
CA ILE A 15 -9.55 4.14 -2.74
C ILE A 15 -8.78 4.94 -1.69
N LYS A 16 -8.26 6.11 -2.08
CA LYS A 16 -7.54 7.02 -1.19
C LYS A 16 -7.69 8.45 -1.65
N PHE A 17 -7.52 9.41 -0.75
CA PHE A 17 -7.43 10.81 -1.15
C PHE A 17 -6.14 11.06 -1.93
N ARG A 18 -6.24 11.88 -2.96
CA ARG A 18 -5.08 12.33 -3.73
C ARG A 18 -4.32 13.37 -2.90
N THR A 19 -3.06 13.11 -2.64
CA THR A 19 -2.18 13.99 -1.84
C THR A 19 -1.07 14.66 -2.66
N MET A 20 -1.02 14.39 -3.97
CA MET A 20 -0.05 14.94 -4.91
C MET A 20 -0.76 15.70 -6.03
N SER A 21 -0.04 16.62 -6.69
CA SER A 21 -0.56 17.35 -7.86
C SER A 21 -1.08 16.40 -8.95
N VAL A 22 -2.04 16.86 -9.74
CA VAL A 22 -2.66 16.07 -10.82
C VAL A 22 -1.65 15.74 -11.91
N GLU A 23 -0.67 16.63 -12.13
CA GLU A 23 0.38 16.49 -13.13
C GLU A 23 1.43 15.43 -12.78
N THR A 24 1.44 14.91 -11.54
CA THR A 24 2.39 13.88 -11.13
C THR A 24 1.89 12.49 -11.52
N LYS A 25 2.68 11.77 -12.33
CA LYS A 25 2.43 10.37 -12.69
C LYS A 25 2.31 9.51 -11.42
N SER A 26 1.54 8.42 -11.51
CA SER A 26 1.35 7.45 -10.42
C SER A 26 2.61 6.59 -10.25
N VAL A 27 3.68 7.19 -9.71
CA VAL A 27 4.96 6.54 -9.42
C VAL A 27 5.05 6.12 -7.95
N ALA A 28 5.98 5.22 -7.62
CA ALA A 28 6.26 4.84 -6.25
C ALA A 28 6.72 6.07 -5.43
N SER A 29 6.29 6.16 -4.16
CA SER A 29 6.53 7.33 -3.32
C SER A 29 8.02 7.69 -3.13
N HIS A 30 8.94 6.73 -3.27
CA HIS A 30 10.39 6.95 -3.18
C HIS A 30 11.02 7.56 -4.44
N LEU A 31 10.32 7.49 -5.58
CA LEU A 31 10.72 8.09 -6.87
C LEU A 31 10.02 9.44 -7.11
N ALA A 32 9.03 9.79 -6.30
CA ALA A 32 8.30 11.04 -6.39
C ALA A 32 9.06 12.14 -5.66
N SER A 33 9.38 13.24 -6.35
CA SER A 33 9.87 14.45 -5.71
C SER A 33 8.90 14.90 -4.61
N SER A 34 9.42 15.18 -3.41
CA SER A 34 8.67 15.77 -2.30
C SER A 34 7.99 17.09 -2.70
N ALA A 35 8.50 17.76 -3.73
CA ALA A 35 7.91 18.97 -4.32
C ALA A 35 6.53 18.76 -4.94
N SER A 36 6.11 17.52 -5.21
CA SER A 36 4.82 17.21 -5.82
C SER A 36 3.67 17.05 -4.82
N ILE A 37 3.94 17.11 -3.52
CA ILE A 37 2.94 16.98 -2.44
C ILE A 37 2.36 18.37 -2.12
N THR A 38 1.04 18.51 -2.15
CA THR A 38 0.39 19.78 -1.78
C THR A 38 0.43 20.01 -0.26
N LYS A 39 0.33 21.25 0.23
CA LYS A 39 0.26 21.53 1.68
C LYS A 39 -0.85 20.74 2.38
N LEU A 40 -2.03 20.67 1.75
CA LEU A 40 -3.14 19.83 2.21
C LEU A 40 -2.78 18.35 2.14
N GLY A 41 -2.13 17.89 1.06
CA GLY A 41 -1.67 16.52 0.92
C GLY A 41 -0.68 16.09 2.00
N ALA A 42 0.23 16.99 2.41
CA ALA A 42 1.15 16.76 3.50
C ALA A 42 0.41 16.61 4.85
N PHE A 43 -0.59 17.46 5.11
CA PHE A 43 -1.46 17.33 6.29
C PHE A 43 -2.20 15.98 6.30
N LEU A 44 -2.85 15.60 5.19
CA LEU A 44 -3.59 14.35 5.07
C LEU A 44 -2.71 13.11 5.29
N ARG A 45 -1.46 13.13 4.79
CA ARG A 45 -0.49 12.05 5.03
C ARG A 45 -0.03 12.00 6.48
N LYS A 46 0.23 13.16 7.10
CA LYS A 46 0.66 13.26 8.51
C LYS A 46 -0.39 12.70 9.45
N THR A 47 -1.66 12.95 9.16
CA THR A 47 -2.81 12.49 9.97
C THR A 47 -3.36 11.14 9.53
N LYS A 48 -2.82 10.52 8.47
CA LYS A 48 -3.33 9.29 7.82
C LYS A 48 -4.77 9.40 7.31
N ILE A 49 -5.32 10.61 7.26
CA ILE A 49 -6.67 10.87 6.73
C ILE A 49 -6.75 10.50 5.24
N ASP A 50 -5.61 10.53 4.51
CA ASP A 50 -5.59 10.11 3.10
C ASP A 50 -5.99 8.64 2.87
N GLU A 51 -5.91 7.81 3.92
CA GLU A 51 -6.23 6.39 3.88
C GLU A 51 -7.64 6.06 4.38
N LEU A 52 -8.37 7.00 5.00
CA LEU A 52 -9.75 6.77 5.45
C LEU A 52 -10.69 6.22 4.36
N PRO A 53 -10.60 6.67 3.08
CA PRO A 53 -11.44 6.10 2.03
C PRO A 53 -11.22 4.59 1.78
N GLN A 54 -10.10 4.00 2.24
CA GLN A 54 -9.84 2.57 2.13
C GLN A 54 -10.82 1.72 2.96
N LEU A 55 -11.50 2.31 3.96
CA LEU A 55 -12.58 1.64 4.68
C LEU A 55 -13.69 1.16 3.73
N ILE A 56 -13.89 1.84 2.60
CA ILE A 56 -14.83 1.39 1.56
C ILE A 56 -14.35 0.07 0.94
N ASN A 57 -13.03 -0.11 0.71
CA ASN A 57 -12.47 -1.37 0.22
C ASN A 57 -12.65 -2.50 1.24
N VAL A 58 -12.54 -2.17 2.54
CA VAL A 58 -12.81 -3.13 3.63
C VAL A 58 -14.27 -3.58 3.63
N LEU A 59 -15.21 -2.64 3.53
CA LEU A 59 -16.64 -2.95 3.46
C LEU A 59 -17.02 -3.76 2.20
N LYS A 60 -16.27 -3.61 1.10
CA LYS A 60 -16.44 -4.40 -0.13
C LYS A 60 -15.81 -5.79 -0.07
N GLY A 61 -15.06 -6.12 0.99
CA GLY A 61 -14.33 -7.39 1.09
C GLY A 61 -13.06 -7.48 0.24
N GLU A 62 -12.56 -6.35 -0.29
CA GLU A 62 -11.31 -6.29 -1.06
C GLU A 62 -10.08 -6.14 -0.15
N MET A 63 -10.29 -5.63 1.07
CA MET A 63 -9.27 -5.41 2.10
C MET A 63 -9.75 -5.85 3.48
N SER A 64 -8.81 -6.00 4.41
CA SER A 64 -9.04 -6.12 5.85
C SER A 64 -8.59 -4.84 6.57
N LEU A 65 -9.01 -4.65 7.82
CA LEU A 65 -8.43 -3.62 8.69
C LEU A 65 -6.95 -3.92 8.97
N VAL A 66 -6.65 -5.18 9.28
CA VAL A 66 -5.31 -5.67 9.62
C VAL A 66 -4.87 -6.72 8.60
N GLY A 67 -3.68 -6.53 8.03
CA GLY A 67 -3.06 -7.40 7.04
C GLY A 67 -1.89 -6.73 6.30
N PRO A 68 -1.21 -7.46 5.40
CA PRO A 68 -0.08 -6.94 4.62
C PRO A 68 -0.47 -5.71 3.80
N ARG A 69 0.37 -4.67 3.79
CA ARG A 69 0.09 -3.47 2.98
C ARG A 69 0.11 -3.81 1.49
N PRO A 70 -0.91 -3.45 0.69
CA PRO A 70 -0.95 -3.79 -0.73
C PRO A 70 0.14 -3.06 -1.51
N ASN A 71 0.91 -3.81 -2.32
CA ASN A 71 1.99 -3.30 -3.16
C ASN A 71 1.54 -2.95 -4.58
N LEU A 72 2.35 -2.17 -5.27
CA LEU A 72 2.22 -1.89 -6.71
C LEU A 72 2.70 -3.08 -7.54
N PHE A 73 2.22 -3.15 -8.78
CA PHE A 73 2.63 -4.16 -9.76
C PHE A 73 4.09 -4.00 -10.23
N ASN A 74 4.65 -2.80 -10.14
CA ASN A 74 6.03 -2.52 -10.53
C ASN A 74 7.06 -2.86 -9.44
N GLN A 75 6.67 -3.61 -8.41
CA GLN A 75 7.53 -4.03 -7.30
C GLN A 75 7.81 -5.53 -7.41
N GLU A 76 8.45 -5.93 -8.51
CA GLU A 76 8.65 -7.33 -8.92
C GLU A 76 9.38 -8.16 -7.86
N GLU A 77 10.43 -7.60 -7.25
CA GLU A 77 11.19 -8.26 -6.18
C GLU A 77 10.29 -8.55 -4.97
N LEU A 78 9.54 -7.54 -4.49
CA LEU A 78 8.61 -7.71 -3.37
C LEU A 78 7.49 -8.71 -3.69
N ILE A 79 6.99 -8.72 -4.93
CA ILE A 79 5.98 -9.69 -5.36
C ILE A 79 6.56 -11.10 -5.25
N THR A 80 7.78 -11.32 -5.73
CA THR A 80 8.45 -12.62 -5.68
C THR A 80 8.62 -13.11 -4.25
N GLU A 81 9.14 -12.26 -3.35
CA GLU A 81 9.36 -12.59 -1.94
C GLU A 81 8.05 -12.88 -1.20
N ARG A 82 7.00 -12.08 -1.43
CA ARG A 82 5.68 -12.28 -0.81
C ARG A 82 4.97 -13.54 -1.32
N ASP A 83 5.12 -13.85 -2.61
CA ASP A 83 4.53 -15.05 -3.23
C ASP A 83 5.18 -16.32 -2.67
N ALA A 84 6.51 -16.33 -2.54
CA ALA A 84 7.26 -17.44 -1.98
C ALA A 84 6.85 -17.77 -0.53
N LEU A 85 6.43 -16.76 0.23
CA LEU A 85 5.97 -16.92 1.61
C LEU A 85 4.44 -17.12 1.74
N GLY A 86 3.67 -17.06 0.65
CA GLY A 86 2.21 -17.16 0.69
C GLY A 86 1.52 -15.96 1.35
N VAL A 87 2.15 -14.77 1.31
CA VAL A 87 1.56 -13.53 1.85
C VAL A 87 0.30 -13.11 1.07
N TYR A 88 0.21 -13.49 -0.20
CA TYR A 88 -0.96 -13.21 -1.04
C TYR A 88 -2.18 -14.09 -0.75
N ASP A 89 -2.11 -15.05 0.19
CA ASP A 89 -3.25 -15.91 0.53
C ASP A 89 -4.30 -15.20 1.39
N VAL A 90 -3.89 -14.12 2.08
CA VAL A 90 -4.73 -13.28 2.94
C VAL A 90 -5.15 -11.99 2.25
N LEU A 91 -6.17 -11.33 2.80
CA LEU A 91 -6.57 -10.00 2.33
C LEU A 91 -5.52 -8.95 2.71
N PRO A 92 -5.20 -8.00 1.80
CA PRO A 92 -4.36 -6.87 2.14
C PRO A 92 -5.02 -6.00 3.23
N GLY A 93 -4.19 -5.36 4.06
CA GLY A 93 -4.63 -4.55 5.20
C GLY A 93 -4.42 -3.05 5.03
N ILE A 94 -5.22 -2.26 5.75
CA ILE A 94 -4.93 -0.83 5.97
C ILE A 94 -3.67 -0.69 6.84
N THR A 95 -3.64 -1.40 7.97
CA THR A 95 -2.50 -1.51 8.87
C THR A 95 -2.03 -2.97 8.99
N GLY A 96 -0.85 -3.19 9.55
CA GLY A 96 -0.23 -4.52 9.65
C GLY A 96 1.06 -4.46 10.46
N LEU A 97 1.64 -5.63 10.74
CA LEU A 97 2.84 -5.75 11.57
C LEU A 97 4.02 -4.96 11.01
N ALA A 98 4.23 -5.00 9.68
CA ALA A 98 5.27 -4.23 9.02
C ALA A 98 5.07 -2.72 9.18
N GLN A 99 3.84 -2.21 9.03
CA GLN A 99 3.54 -0.78 9.24
C GLN A 99 3.86 -0.33 10.67
N ILE A 100 3.58 -1.16 11.68
CA ILE A 100 3.85 -0.86 13.10
C ILE A 100 5.35 -0.87 13.38
N ASN A 101 6.10 -1.80 12.77
CA ASN A 101 7.56 -1.90 12.90
C ASN A 101 8.33 -0.97 11.96
N THR A 102 7.66 -0.02 11.29
CA THR A 102 8.27 0.92 10.34
C THR A 102 9.03 0.26 9.17
N ILE A 103 8.67 -0.96 8.83
CA ILE A 103 9.23 -1.71 7.69
C ILE A 103 8.42 -1.35 6.45
N ASP A 104 9.11 -0.99 5.37
CA ASP A 104 8.47 -0.57 4.13
C ASP A 104 9.00 -1.34 2.91
N MET A 105 8.54 -0.91 1.73
CA MET A 105 8.80 -1.62 0.48
C MET A 105 10.19 -1.36 -0.10
N SER A 106 11.06 -0.61 0.59
CA SER A 106 12.48 -0.47 0.24
C SER A 106 13.31 -1.67 0.67
N THR A 107 12.79 -2.52 1.58
CA THR A 107 13.43 -3.76 2.03
C THR A 107 12.52 -4.98 1.74
N PRO A 108 12.43 -5.44 0.47
CA PRO A 108 11.41 -6.40 0.05
C PRO A 108 11.38 -7.70 0.84
N LYS A 109 12.55 -8.29 1.08
CA LYS A 109 12.68 -9.56 1.81
C LYS A 109 12.23 -9.44 3.28
N LEU A 110 12.76 -8.47 4.01
CA LEU A 110 12.40 -8.22 5.41
C LEU A 110 10.90 -7.91 5.55
N LEU A 111 10.35 -7.16 4.59
CA LEU A 111 8.92 -6.87 4.55
C LEU A 111 8.10 -8.15 4.38
N ALA A 112 8.44 -9.01 3.41
CA ALA A 112 7.74 -10.26 3.15
C ALA A 112 7.81 -11.21 4.36
N GLU A 113 8.97 -11.35 5.00
CA GLU A 113 9.16 -12.14 6.22
C GLU A 113 8.31 -11.61 7.39
N THR A 114 8.14 -10.30 7.48
CA THR A 114 7.32 -9.67 8.53
C THR A 114 5.83 -9.83 8.24
N ASP A 115 5.41 -9.66 6.98
CA ASP A 115 4.01 -9.80 6.57
C ASP A 115 3.48 -11.24 6.67
N LYS A 116 4.38 -12.23 6.72
CA LYS A 116 4.03 -13.65 6.88
C LYS A 116 3.65 -14.02 8.32
N LYS A 117 4.14 -13.28 9.31
CA LYS A 117 3.91 -13.56 10.74
C LYS A 117 2.49 -13.21 11.14
#